data_AF-A0A662VPQ6-F1
#
_entry.id   AF-A0A662VPQ6-F1
#
_cell.length_a   1.000
_cell.length_b   1.000
_cell.length_c   1.000
_cell.angle_alpha   90.00
_cell.angle_beta   90.00
_cell.angle_gamma   90.00
#
_symmetry.space_group_name_H-M   'P 1'
#
loop_
_entity.id
_entity.type
_entity.pdbx_description
1 polymer ?
#
loop_
_entity_poly.entity_id
_entity_poly.type
_entity_poly.pdbx_seq_one_letter_code
_entity_poly.pdbx_strand_id
1 'polypeptide(L)'
;MPTQEEVLQAINEMGCATYKQLKEYFGLDYQGNSNLPQRIKALQKRKLIAAAKFGGKTIFVPKQIECSKEEAIQILHELGFKKRRPGRPSGSIIYRDESIFKLLNFLRDKKIVSWKQIREAMGWNSKTTNKYLNKLVKDQVIFEIRLGSLRLFTTYLL
;
A
#
# COMPACT_ATOMS: atom_id res chain seq x y z
N MET A 1 -11.52 -2.47 33.66
CA MET A 1 -10.50 -2.47 32.60
C MET A 1 -9.95 -3.88 32.46
N PRO A 2 -9.77 -4.42 31.26
CA PRO A 2 -9.41 -5.82 31.09
C PRO A 2 -7.98 -6.12 31.56
N THR A 3 -7.80 -7.28 32.19
CA THR A 3 -6.51 -7.81 32.61
C THR A 3 -5.74 -8.39 31.42
N GLN A 4 -4.47 -8.74 31.62
CA GLN A 4 -3.67 -9.35 30.56
C GLN A 4 -4.19 -10.75 30.19
N GLU A 5 -4.70 -11.50 31.17
CA GLU A 5 -5.25 -12.85 31.00
C GLU A 5 -6.59 -12.81 30.26
N GLU A 6 -7.47 -11.89 30.64
CA GLU A 6 -8.75 -11.67 29.94
C GLU A 6 -8.55 -11.30 28.48
N VAL A 7 -7.57 -10.43 28.17
CA VAL A 7 -7.25 -10.07 26.77
C VAL A 7 -6.74 -11.28 26.00
N LEU A 8 -5.92 -12.14 26.62
CA LEU A 8 -5.44 -13.36 25.98
C LEU A 8 -6.56 -14.35 25.73
N GLN A 9 -7.43 -14.55 26.73
CA GLN A 9 -8.60 -15.42 26.62
C GLN A 9 -9.54 -14.95 25.50
N ALA A 10 -9.85 -13.66 25.43
CA ALA A 10 -10.67 -13.10 24.36
C ALA A 10 -10.06 -13.32 22.96
N ILE A 11 -8.73 -13.17 22.83
CA ILE A 11 -8.04 -13.45 21.55
C ILE A 11 -8.10 -14.94 21.20
N ASN A 12 -8.01 -15.83 22.19
CA ASN A 12 -8.11 -17.28 21.99
C ASN A 12 -9.53 -17.71 21.59
N GLU A 13 -10.55 -17.21 22.29
CA GLU A 13 -11.97 -17.49 22.00
C GLU A 13 -12.37 -17.03 20.60
N MET A 14 -11.86 -15.87 20.16
CA MET A 14 -12.13 -15.35 18.81
C MET A 14 -11.30 -16.03 17.72
N GLY A 15 -10.27 -16.82 18.08
CA GLY A 15 -9.24 -17.32 17.16
C GLY A 15 -8.33 -16.23 16.59
N CYS A 16 -8.84 -15.04 16.30
CA CYS A 16 -8.05 -13.82 16.14
C CYS A 16 -8.90 -12.57 16.35
N ALA A 17 -8.26 -11.45 16.69
CA ALA A 17 -8.98 -10.23 17.02
C ALA A 17 -8.28 -8.98 16.51
N THR A 18 -9.06 -7.96 16.13
CA THR A 18 -8.58 -6.60 15.90
C THR A 18 -8.73 -5.74 17.15
N TYR A 19 -8.04 -4.59 17.20
CA TYR A 19 -8.28 -3.59 18.24
C TYR A 19 -9.75 -3.18 18.38
N LYS A 20 -10.47 -3.08 17.25
CA LYS A 20 -11.89 -2.74 17.22
C LYS A 20 -12.73 -3.82 17.93
N GLN A 21 -12.54 -5.08 17.56
CA GLN A 21 -13.26 -6.20 18.16
C GLN A 21 -12.95 -6.37 19.64
N LEU A 22 -11.70 -6.21 20.06
CA LEU A 22 -11.34 -6.26 21.48
C LEU A 22 -11.98 -5.12 22.27
N LYS A 23 -12.05 -3.91 21.70
CA LYS A 23 -12.77 -2.79 22.34
C LYS A 23 -14.26 -3.07 22.47
N GLU A 24 -14.89 -3.59 21.41
CA GLU A 24 -16.31 -3.96 21.41
C GLU A 24 -16.60 -5.06 22.44
N TYR A 25 -15.78 -6.11 22.49
CA TYR A 25 -15.92 -7.23 23.43
C TYR A 25 -15.82 -6.79 24.90
N PHE A 26 -14.92 -5.86 25.22
CA PHE A 26 -14.77 -5.32 26.58
C PHE A 26 -15.63 -4.08 26.86
N GLY A 27 -16.52 -3.67 25.94
CA GLY A 27 -17.37 -2.48 26.10
C GLY A 27 -16.56 -1.19 26.28
N LEU A 28 -15.40 -1.06 25.64
CA LEU A 28 -14.49 0.07 25.81
C LEU A 28 -14.70 1.14 24.75
N ASP A 29 -14.66 2.40 25.18
CA ASP A 29 -14.73 3.54 24.26
C ASP A 29 -13.56 3.60 23.27
N TYR A 30 -13.86 4.15 22.10
CA TYR A 30 -12.89 4.31 21.02
C TYR A 30 -11.77 5.29 21.36
N GLN A 31 -11.98 6.22 22.28
CA GLN A 31 -11.02 7.28 22.65
C GLN A 31 -10.41 7.05 24.04
N GLY A 32 -9.16 7.47 24.24
CA GLY A 32 -8.54 7.64 25.57
C GLY A 32 -8.03 6.41 26.32
N ASN A 33 -8.36 5.18 25.91
CA ASN A 33 -7.98 4.00 26.70
C ASN A 33 -6.60 3.42 26.34
N SER A 34 -5.57 3.81 27.09
CA SER A 34 -4.17 3.38 26.94
C SER A 34 -3.87 1.98 27.50
N ASN A 35 -4.80 1.35 28.23
CA ASN A 35 -4.58 0.06 28.89
C ASN A 35 -4.57 -1.11 27.90
N LEU A 36 -5.56 -1.22 27.02
CA LEU A 36 -5.63 -2.32 26.03
C LEU A 36 -4.37 -2.38 25.12
N PRO A 37 -3.86 -1.27 24.55
CA PRO A 37 -2.58 -1.28 23.84
C PRO A 37 -1.39 -1.75 24.69
N GLN A 38 -1.34 -1.40 25.98
CA GLN A 38 -0.27 -1.84 26.88
C GLN A 38 -0.35 -3.34 27.15
N ARG A 39 -1.54 -3.90 27.38
CA ARG A 39 -1.74 -5.35 27.58
C ARG A 39 -1.36 -6.15 26.34
N ILE A 40 -1.75 -5.67 25.16
CA ILE A 40 -1.37 -6.30 23.89
C ILE A 40 0.15 -6.27 23.70
N LYS A 41 0.82 -5.15 23.96
CA LYS A 41 2.29 -5.08 23.91
C LYS A 41 2.95 -6.05 24.88
N ALA A 42 2.41 -6.20 26.10
CA ALA A 42 2.92 -7.14 27.09
C ALA A 42 2.76 -8.59 26.63
N LEU A 43 1.60 -8.95 26.07
CA LEU A 43 1.34 -10.29 25.50
C LEU A 43 2.26 -10.60 24.31
N GLN A 44 2.53 -9.62 23.45
CA GLN A 44 3.50 -9.76 22.35
C GLN A 44 4.92 -9.97 22.87
N LYS A 45 5.36 -9.19 23.86
CA LYS A 45 6.70 -9.34 24.47
C LYS A 45 6.89 -10.72 25.09
N ARG A 46 5.84 -11.26 25.71
CA ARG A 46 5.80 -12.62 26.28
C ARG A 46 5.60 -13.72 25.22
N LYS A 47 5.49 -13.37 23.93
CA LYS A 47 5.27 -14.29 22.82
C LYS A 47 4.03 -15.18 23.02
N LEU A 48 2.96 -14.65 23.63
CA LEU A 48 1.68 -15.38 23.79
C LEU A 48 0.75 -15.14 22.60
N ILE A 49 0.89 -13.98 21.96
CA ILE A 49 0.18 -13.61 20.73
C ILE A 49 1.17 -13.12 19.68
N ALA A 50 0.82 -13.26 18.40
CA ALA A 50 1.50 -12.60 17.30
C ALA A 50 0.61 -11.49 16.72
N ALA A 51 1.22 -10.49 16.07
CA ALA A 51 0.49 -9.49 15.32
C ALA A 51 0.82 -9.57 13.83
N ALA A 52 -0.22 -9.63 13.01
CA ALA A 52 -0.14 -9.60 11.56
C ALA A 52 -0.79 -8.32 11.03
N LYS A 53 -0.28 -7.81 9.91
CA LYS A 53 -0.90 -6.69 9.18
C LYS A 53 -1.56 -7.23 7.92
N PHE A 54 -2.88 -7.03 7.79
CA PHE A 54 -3.64 -7.44 6.61
C PHE A 54 -4.65 -6.37 6.22
N GLY A 55 -4.66 -5.98 4.93
CA GLY A 55 -5.61 -4.99 4.40
C GLY A 55 -5.59 -3.61 5.08
N GLY A 56 -4.45 -3.20 5.65
CA GLY A 56 -4.30 -1.94 6.39
C GLY A 56 -4.76 -1.99 7.86
N LYS A 57 -5.16 -3.17 8.36
CA LYS A 57 -5.54 -3.41 9.76
C LYS A 57 -4.49 -4.30 10.45
N THR A 58 -4.36 -4.15 11.77
CA THR A 58 -3.56 -5.04 12.61
C THR A 58 -4.47 -6.07 13.27
N ILE A 59 -4.08 -7.34 13.19
CA ILE A 59 -4.80 -8.50 13.75
C ILE A 59 -3.88 -9.18 14.77
N PHE A 60 -4.45 -9.62 15.88
CA PHE A 60 -3.80 -10.36 16.95
C PHE A 60 -4.25 -11.81 16.88
N VAL A 61 -3.30 -12.73 16.83
CA VAL A 61 -3.53 -14.17 16.76
C VAL A 61 -2.86 -14.85 17.96
N PRO A 62 -3.49 -15.87 18.57
CA PRO A 62 -2.81 -16.80 19.47
C PRO A 62 -1.58 -17.40 18.79
N LYS A 63 -0.48 -17.56 19.52
CA LYS A 63 0.73 -18.15 18.95
C LYS A 63 0.58 -19.64 18.61
N GLN A 64 -0.39 -20.33 19.20
CA GLN A 64 -0.64 -21.76 19.01
C GLN A 64 -1.40 -22.11 17.71
N ILE A 65 -1.65 -21.15 16.82
CA ILE A 65 -2.28 -21.46 15.54
C ILE A 65 -1.21 -22.04 14.59
N GLU A 66 -1.10 -23.36 14.60
CA GLU A 66 -0.59 -24.11 13.47
C GLU A 66 -1.66 -24.06 12.38
N CYS A 67 -1.56 -23.10 11.46
CA CYS A 67 -2.41 -23.05 10.28
C CYS A 67 -1.55 -23.10 9.02
N SER A 68 -2.02 -23.86 8.04
CA SER A 68 -1.51 -23.77 6.68
C SER A 68 -1.82 -22.40 6.09
N LYS A 69 -1.08 -22.04 5.03
CA LYS A 69 -1.26 -20.76 4.34
C LYS A 69 -2.67 -20.62 3.76
N GLU A 70 -3.26 -21.71 3.27
CA GLU A 70 -4.62 -21.74 2.76
C GLU A 70 -5.65 -21.48 3.87
N GLU A 71 -5.54 -22.15 5.02
CA GLU A 71 -6.44 -21.97 6.18
C GLU A 71 -6.37 -20.54 6.72
N ALA A 72 -5.17 -19.96 6.81
CA ALA A 72 -5.00 -18.58 7.21
C ALA A 72 -5.73 -17.60 6.28
N ILE A 73 -5.70 -17.85 4.96
CA ILE A 73 -6.40 -17.01 3.98
C ILE A 73 -7.92 -17.17 4.12
N GLN A 74 -8.41 -18.38 4.36
CA GLN A 74 -9.82 -18.68 4.54
C GLN A 74 -10.38 -18.00 5.79
N ILE A 75 -9.70 -18.13 6.94
CA ILE A 75 -10.05 -17.46 8.21
C ILE A 75 -10.10 -15.95 8.02
N LEU A 76 -9.10 -15.37 7.34
CA LEU A 76 -9.09 -13.93 7.03
C LEU A 76 -10.27 -13.52 6.15
N HIS A 77 -10.68 -14.35 5.20
CA HIS A 77 -11.82 -14.08 4.33
C HIS A 77 -13.16 -14.13 5.09
N GLU A 78 -13.36 -15.13 5.95
CA GLU A 78 -14.54 -15.31 6.81
C GLU A 78 -14.71 -14.14 7.79
N LEU A 79 -13.62 -13.60 8.31
CA LEU A 79 -13.61 -12.41 9.16
C LEU A 79 -13.85 -11.09 8.41
N GLY A 80 -14.25 -11.17 7.14
CA GLY A 80 -14.57 -10.01 6.30
C GLY A 80 -13.35 -9.24 5.83
N PHE A 81 -12.13 -9.78 5.98
CA PHE A 81 -10.96 -9.15 5.40
C PHE A 81 -10.86 -9.47 3.91
N LYS A 82 -11.44 -8.57 3.10
CA LYS A 82 -11.08 -8.51 1.69
C LYS A 82 -9.62 -8.10 1.59
N LYS A 83 -8.84 -8.83 0.79
CA LYS A 83 -7.47 -8.45 0.39
C LYS A 83 -7.54 -7.10 -0.33
N ARG A 84 -7.56 -5.99 0.41
CA ARG A 84 -7.44 -4.66 -0.15
C ARG A 84 -6.05 -4.59 -0.75
N ARG A 85 -5.95 -4.61 -2.09
CA ARG A 85 -4.73 -4.20 -2.78
C ARG A 85 -4.45 -2.77 -2.28
N PRO A 86 -3.34 -2.47 -1.59
CA PRO A 86 -2.94 -1.09 -1.37
C PRO A 86 -2.48 -0.58 -2.73
N GLY A 87 -3.44 -0.08 -3.50
CA GLY A 87 -3.23 0.36 -4.86
C GLY A 87 -4.32 1.35 -5.23
N ARG A 88 -3.91 2.45 -5.85
CA ARG A 88 -4.81 3.41 -6.50
C ARG A 88 -5.72 2.65 -7.48
N PRO A 89 -7.05 2.91 -7.52
CA PRO A 89 -7.95 2.23 -8.44
C PRO A 89 -7.46 2.33 -9.89
N SER A 90 -7.56 1.25 -10.66
CA SER A 90 -7.26 1.30 -12.10
C SER A 90 -8.17 2.34 -12.76
N GLY A 91 -7.61 3.23 -13.57
CA GLY A 91 -8.36 4.30 -14.23
C GLY A 91 -8.49 5.61 -13.44
N SER A 92 -8.05 5.67 -12.17
CA SER A 92 -8.10 6.93 -11.40
C SER A 92 -7.00 7.93 -11.77
N ILE A 93 -6.12 7.59 -12.74
CA ILE A 93 -5.07 8.48 -13.21
C ILE A 93 -5.67 9.39 -14.27
N ILE A 94 -5.99 10.62 -13.88
CA ILE A 94 -6.49 11.64 -14.80
C ILE A 94 -5.29 12.20 -15.57
N TYR A 95 -5.32 12.15 -16.89
CA TYR A 95 -4.32 12.79 -17.74
C TYR A 95 -4.89 14.09 -18.30
N ARG A 96 -4.11 15.18 -18.23
CA ARG A 96 -4.50 16.46 -18.83
C ARG A 96 -3.90 16.54 -20.23
N ASP A 97 -4.73 16.75 -21.24
CA ASP A 97 -4.29 16.79 -22.63
C ASP A 97 -3.27 17.89 -22.88
N GLU A 98 -3.46 19.08 -22.29
CA GLU A 98 -2.48 20.18 -22.34
C GLU A 98 -1.07 19.76 -21.92
N SER A 99 -0.96 18.95 -20.87
CA SER A 99 0.33 18.46 -20.37
C SER A 99 0.94 17.43 -21.31
N ILE A 100 0.10 16.61 -21.95
CA ILE A 100 0.53 15.65 -22.97
C ILE A 100 1.06 16.40 -24.18
N PHE A 101 0.31 17.36 -24.71
CA PHE A 101 0.71 18.16 -25.87
C PHE A 101 2.00 18.95 -25.60
N LYS A 102 2.11 19.58 -24.42
CA LYS A 102 3.33 20.29 -24.03
C LYS A 102 4.56 19.37 -24.02
N LEU A 103 4.42 18.16 -23.46
CA LEU A 103 5.50 17.16 -23.43
C LEU A 103 5.86 16.68 -24.84
N LEU A 104 4.86 16.42 -25.69
CA LEU A 104 5.09 15.97 -27.07
C LEU A 104 5.78 17.03 -27.92
N ASN A 105 5.36 18.29 -27.82
CA ASN A 105 6.02 19.39 -28.54
C ASN A 105 7.48 19.52 -28.11
N PHE A 106 7.75 19.47 -26.80
CA PHE A 106 9.12 19.50 -26.29
C PHE A 106 9.98 18.34 -26.80
N LEU A 107 9.42 17.13 -26.88
CA LEU A 107 10.11 15.96 -27.41
C LEU A 107 10.40 16.07 -28.91
N ARG A 108 9.45 16.61 -29.68
CA ARG A 108 9.60 16.85 -31.12
C ARG A 108 10.70 17.88 -31.41
N ASP A 109 10.73 18.97 -30.64
CA ASP A 109 11.69 20.06 -30.84
C ASP A 109 13.14 19.64 -30.55
N LYS A 110 13.34 18.80 -29.53
CA LYS A 110 14.68 18.44 -29.04
C LYS A 110 15.20 17.11 -29.57
N LYS A 111 14.39 16.35 -30.32
CA LYS A 111 14.68 15.01 -30.88
C LYS A 111 14.93 13.94 -29.81
N ILE A 112 16.02 14.04 -29.04
CA ILE A 112 16.38 13.11 -27.95
C ILE A 112 16.58 13.89 -26.66
N VAL A 113 15.85 13.53 -25.61
CA VAL A 113 15.94 14.21 -24.30
C VAL A 113 16.01 13.23 -23.15
N SER A 114 16.73 13.60 -22.11
CA SER A 114 16.80 12.83 -20.88
C SER A 114 15.59 13.07 -19.97
N TRP A 115 15.30 12.10 -19.11
CA TRP A 115 14.30 12.22 -18.05
C TRP A 115 14.49 13.49 -17.20
N LYS A 116 15.75 13.85 -16.89
CA LYS A 116 16.10 15.01 -16.08
C LYS A 116 15.73 16.31 -16.81
N GLN A 117 16.08 16.43 -18.08
CA GLN A 117 15.73 17.59 -18.91
C GLN A 117 14.22 17.76 -19.04
N ILE A 118 13.46 16.67 -19.22
CA ILE A 118 12.00 16.71 -19.26
C ILE A 118 11.45 17.24 -17.94
N ARG A 119 11.95 16.72 -16.81
CA ARG A 119 11.51 17.15 -15.48
C ARG A 119 11.74 18.64 -15.26
N GLU A 120 12.91 19.14 -15.62
CA GLU A 120 13.31 20.54 -15.48
C GLU A 120 12.50 21.44 -16.42
N ALA A 121 12.38 21.10 -17.71
CA ALA A 121 11.64 21.89 -18.69
C ALA A 121 10.13 21.98 -18.39
N MET A 122 9.56 20.93 -17.78
CA MET A 122 8.14 20.90 -17.45
C MET A 122 7.84 21.44 -16.05
N GLY A 123 8.85 21.63 -15.19
CA GLY A 123 8.65 21.99 -13.78
C GLY A 123 7.90 20.93 -12.97
N TRP A 124 8.03 19.66 -13.36
CA TRP A 124 7.26 18.56 -12.76
C TRP A 124 8.06 17.84 -11.66
N ASN A 125 7.35 17.20 -10.74
CA ASN A 125 7.95 16.25 -9.80
C ASN A 125 8.10 14.86 -10.44
N SER A 126 8.93 14.01 -9.85
CA SER A 126 9.24 12.68 -10.41
C SER A 126 8.01 11.81 -10.66
N LYS A 127 6.98 11.91 -9.81
CA LYS A 127 5.73 11.15 -9.96
C LYS A 127 4.95 11.60 -11.19
N THR A 128 4.82 12.92 -11.39
CA THR A 128 4.12 13.51 -12.53
C THR A 128 4.88 13.26 -13.83
N THR A 129 6.21 13.42 -13.84
CA THR A 129 7.05 13.13 -15.00
C THR A 129 6.91 11.68 -15.44
N ASN A 130 7.02 10.72 -14.51
CA ASN A 130 6.85 9.30 -14.83
C ASN A 130 5.41 8.97 -15.24
N LYS A 131 4.40 9.62 -14.65
CA LYS A 131 2.99 9.43 -15.03
C LYS A 131 2.78 9.72 -16.53
N TYR A 132 3.25 10.86 -17.03
CA TYR A 132 3.03 11.25 -18.42
C TYR A 132 3.93 10.48 -19.39
N LEU A 133 5.20 10.27 -19.05
CA LEU A 133 6.10 9.47 -19.88
C LEU A 133 5.61 8.02 -20.01
N ASN A 134 5.21 7.38 -18.91
CA ASN A 134 4.71 6.01 -18.96
C ASN A 134 3.42 5.90 -19.78
N LYS A 135 2.57 6.95 -19.78
CA LYS A 135 1.41 6.99 -20.68
C LYS A 135 1.86 7.03 -22.14
N LEU A 136 2.71 7.98 -22.50
CA LEU A 136 3.15 8.14 -23.90
C LEU A 136 3.92 6.91 -24.43
N VAL A 137 4.74 6.27 -23.59
CA VAL A 137 5.43 5.02 -23.93
C VAL A 137 4.44 3.87 -24.09
N LYS A 138 3.47 3.74 -23.16
CA LYS A 138 2.43 2.69 -23.23
C LYS A 138 1.53 2.87 -24.47
N ASP A 139 1.22 4.11 -24.80
CA ASP A 139 0.43 4.49 -25.98
C ASP A 139 1.26 4.46 -27.28
N GLN A 140 2.53 4.03 -27.22
CA GLN A 140 3.46 3.90 -28.37
C GLN A 140 3.70 5.21 -29.14
N VAL A 141 3.53 6.35 -28.49
CA VAL A 141 3.75 7.68 -29.09
C VAL A 141 5.22 8.10 -29.02
N ILE A 142 5.95 7.60 -28.01
CA ILE A 142 7.36 7.92 -27.78
C ILE A 142 8.13 6.64 -27.43
N PHE A 143 9.42 6.62 -27.77
CA PHE A 143 10.34 5.55 -27.43
C PHE A 143 11.14 5.91 -26.17
N GLU A 144 11.36 4.93 -25.30
CA GLU A 144 12.29 5.02 -24.17
C GLU A 144 13.57 4.23 -24.50
N ILE A 145 14.71 4.91 -24.47
CA ILE A 145 16.04 4.31 -24.62
C ILE A 145 16.69 4.27 -23.24
N ARG A 146 17.11 3.08 -22.80
CA ARG A 146 17.79 2.87 -21.52
C ARG A 146 19.28 2.63 -21.72
N LEU A 147 20.10 3.47 -21.11
CA LEU A 147 21.56 3.36 -21.10
C LEU A 147 22.01 3.31 -19.63
N GLY A 148 21.99 2.11 -19.04
CA GLY A 148 22.22 1.93 -17.60
C GLY A 148 21.16 2.65 -16.76
N SER A 149 21.59 3.63 -15.95
CA SER A 149 20.71 4.48 -15.13
C SER A 149 20.10 5.66 -15.91
N LEU A 150 20.61 5.96 -17.11
CA LEU A 150 20.13 7.05 -17.95
C LEU A 150 18.89 6.59 -18.75
N ARG A 151 17.84 7.42 -18.68
CA ARG A 151 16.61 7.25 -19.46
C ARG A 151 16.49 8.39 -20.46
N LEU A 152 16.50 8.05 -21.74
CA LEU A 152 16.33 8.98 -22.86
C LEU A 152 14.99 8.70 -23.56
N PHE A 153 14.40 9.75 -24.13
CA PHE A 153 13.11 9.68 -24.80
C PHE A 153 13.18 10.39 -26.14
N THR A 154 12.54 9.79 -27.15
CA THR A 154 12.46 10.32 -28.52
C THR A 154 11.11 9.98 -29.14
N THR A 155 10.69 10.74 -30.15
CA THR A 155 9.49 10.46 -30.96
C THR A 155 9.80 9.62 -32.21
N TYR A 156 11.09 9.47 -32.57
CA TYR A 156 11.53 8.71 -33.73
C TYR A 156 12.73 7.85 -33.35
N LEU A 157 12.73 6.58 -33.77
CA LEU A 157 13.94 5.78 -33.87
C LEU A 157 14.51 6.02 -35.27
N LEU A 158 15.81 6.33 -35.34
CA LEU A 158 16.55 6.46 -36.60
C LEU A 158 16.39 5.20 -37.45
#